data_AF-A0A924PPE9-F1
#
_entry.id   AF-A0A924PPE9-F1
#
_cell.length_a   1.000
_cell.length_b   1.000
_cell.length_c   1.000
_cell.angle_alpha   90.00
_cell.angle_beta   90.00
_cell.angle_gamma   90.00
#
_symmetry.space_group_name_H-M   'P 1'
#
loop_
_entity.id
_entity.type
_entity.pdbx_description
1 polymer ?
#
loop_
_entity_poly.entity_id
_entity_poly.type
_entity_poly.pdbx_seq_one_letter_code
_entity_poly.pdbx_strand_id
1 'polypeptide(L)'
;MSISNYPKFNKIDENPTVLRLLRNTPPVEENIMSIIVLALFQSNTALFAIPVVNHKNVPTGIVERQSFVEIFTKTYTKEIYGKKKIVELMNKFPLIVNIETSIDDVANIIIDAGIQHMVNGFIATDEGQYVGIANGYDLLNEITQRKQANLFYLAHFDQLTKLPNRILFQDRLSMAIMHANREKSLLGLLFIDLDNFKHFNDSMGHGFGDQLLLAVATRLSSCARDSDTVARLSGDEFTIVLENMCSKVDIDILCIRILETMKEPMQIMGREVFITASIGTSSYPNDDIEPTGLLAKADAAMYEAKRSGRNTFRHYTLGMNVYSLDRMSLETDLRVAVERNEFELFYQPQLLFSTKKVVGNEALIRWWHPTRGLLTPVHFIEIAEETGLIVSIGKWVLQQACKQQMIWLESGLEPMSMSVNISAMQFYQTDFIEVIRNILNESGMQPKYLELELTESLFMHNVDSVLKTLNSLHDIGVKLSIDDFGTGYSNLSYLRRFPIDRLKVDQSFIRNIENEPVNAEIVRAISALGKSMSLDVLAEGVETEAEMTAANENGCKFIQGYRFSKPLPADELEAWLKGNNQTLL
;
A
#
# COMPACT_ATOMS: atom_id res chain seq x y z
N MET A 1 10.58 2.82 -25.70
CA MET A 1 11.83 3.60 -25.84
C MET A 1 12.66 3.38 -24.58
N SER A 2 13.88 2.88 -24.72
CA SER A 2 14.79 2.56 -23.61
C SER A 2 15.03 3.75 -22.67
N ILE A 3 15.28 3.43 -21.40
CA ILE A 3 15.75 4.31 -20.31
C ILE A 3 17.02 5.12 -20.69
N SER A 4 17.60 4.89 -21.88
CA SER A 4 18.78 5.57 -22.42
C SER A 4 18.54 6.97 -23.01
N ASN A 5 17.30 7.49 -23.09
CA ASN A 5 17.03 8.79 -23.71
C ASN A 5 16.94 9.99 -22.74
N TYR A 6 17.26 9.82 -21.46
CA TYR A 6 17.49 10.95 -20.54
C TYR A 6 18.97 11.00 -20.10
N PRO A 7 19.83 11.77 -20.77
CA PRO A 7 21.29 11.75 -20.55
C PRO A 7 21.75 12.47 -19.27
N LYS A 8 20.96 12.49 -18.18
CA LYS A 8 21.32 13.19 -16.94
C LYS A 8 20.93 12.54 -15.60
N PHE A 9 20.34 11.35 -15.58
CA PHE A 9 19.96 10.66 -14.33
C PHE A 9 20.79 9.40 -14.05
N ASN A 10 22.09 9.42 -14.40
CA ASN A 10 23.04 8.50 -13.79
C ASN A 10 23.16 8.85 -12.31
N LYS A 11 23.08 7.83 -11.43
CA LYS A 11 23.31 7.83 -9.98
C LYS A 11 23.59 9.23 -9.42
N ILE A 12 22.59 9.82 -8.74
CA ILE A 12 22.81 11.02 -7.94
C ILE A 12 23.98 10.69 -7.00
N ASP A 13 25.13 11.28 -7.29
CA ASP A 13 26.30 11.20 -6.43
C ASP A 13 25.89 11.80 -5.09
N GLU A 14 25.87 11.01 -4.02
CA GLU A 14 25.31 11.45 -2.73
C GLU A 14 26.11 12.63 -2.16
N ASN A 15 27.38 12.78 -2.55
CA ASN A 15 28.27 13.88 -2.16
C ASN A 15 29.12 14.37 -3.34
N PRO A 16 28.56 15.19 -4.26
CA PRO A 16 29.36 15.76 -5.34
C PRO A 16 30.30 16.83 -4.79
N THR A 17 31.53 16.82 -5.30
CA THR A 17 32.57 17.77 -4.91
C THR A 17 32.77 18.88 -5.95
N VAL A 18 33.55 19.88 -5.58
CA VAL A 18 33.95 21.02 -6.43
C VAL A 18 34.52 20.59 -7.78
N LEU A 19 35.14 19.42 -7.87
CA LEU A 19 35.70 18.88 -9.11
C LEU A 19 34.70 18.93 -10.29
N ARG A 20 33.41 18.72 -10.02
CA ARG A 20 32.35 18.69 -11.05
C ARG A 20 32.03 20.07 -11.65
N LEU A 21 32.42 21.14 -10.97
CA LEU A 21 32.15 22.53 -11.35
C LEU A 21 33.31 23.16 -12.13
N LEU A 22 34.47 22.49 -12.20
CA LEU A 22 35.69 23.12 -12.70
C LEU A 22 35.66 23.33 -14.20
N ARG A 23 35.94 24.57 -14.59
CA ARG A 23 36.33 24.90 -15.95
C ARG A 23 37.84 24.78 -16.07
N ASN A 24 38.30 24.04 -17.07
CA ASN A 24 39.71 23.95 -17.39
C ASN A 24 40.19 25.28 -18.01
N THR A 25 40.68 26.18 -17.15
CA THR A 25 41.25 27.47 -17.55
C THR A 25 42.75 27.45 -17.25
N PRO A 26 43.64 27.60 -18.25
CA PRO A 26 45.07 27.64 -18.00
C PRO A 26 45.44 28.85 -17.11
N PRO A 27 46.25 28.66 -16.05
CA PRO A 27 46.71 29.77 -15.24
C PRO A 27 47.81 30.56 -15.97
N VAL A 28 48.07 31.77 -15.50
CA VAL A 28 49.22 32.58 -15.94
C VAL A 28 50.20 32.79 -14.79
N GLU A 29 51.48 32.98 -15.10
CA GLU A 29 52.48 33.30 -14.09
C GLU A 29 52.35 34.74 -13.58
N GLU A 30 52.62 34.96 -12.29
CA GLU A 30 52.53 36.27 -11.62
C GLU A 30 53.37 37.40 -12.26
N ASN A 31 54.43 37.04 -13.00
CA ASN A 31 55.32 37.99 -13.66
C ASN A 31 54.94 38.29 -15.12
N ILE A 32 53.86 37.71 -15.64
CA ILE A 32 53.41 37.95 -17.02
C ILE A 32 52.98 39.41 -17.20
N MET A 33 53.20 39.96 -18.39
CA MET A 33 52.78 41.33 -18.71
C MET A 33 51.26 41.42 -18.86
N SER A 34 50.67 42.47 -18.30
CA SER A 34 49.20 42.67 -18.29
C SER A 34 48.60 42.74 -19.69
N ILE A 35 49.36 43.20 -20.69
CA ILE A 35 48.92 43.20 -22.10
C ILE A 35 48.63 41.79 -22.65
N ILE A 36 49.33 40.76 -22.16
CA ILE A 36 49.13 39.37 -22.58
C ILE A 36 47.82 38.84 -21.99
N VAL A 37 47.56 39.15 -20.71
CA VAL A 37 46.30 38.78 -20.03
C VAL A 37 45.11 39.47 -20.70
N LEU A 38 45.26 40.73 -21.12
CA LEU A 38 44.24 41.44 -21.90
C LEU A 38 43.96 40.74 -23.23
N ALA A 39 45.00 40.30 -23.94
CA ALA A 39 44.84 39.56 -25.19
C ALA A 39 44.11 38.22 -24.99
N LEU A 40 44.35 37.51 -23.89
CA LEU A 40 43.63 36.27 -23.53
C LEU A 40 42.14 36.51 -23.32
N PHE A 41 41.75 37.59 -22.61
CA PHE A 41 40.35 37.94 -22.47
C PHE A 41 39.71 38.39 -23.80
N GLN A 42 40.46 39.04 -24.68
CA GLN A 42 39.96 39.45 -25.99
C GLN A 42 39.77 38.25 -26.94
N SER A 43 40.67 37.26 -26.88
CA SER A 43 40.59 36.06 -27.73
C SER A 43 39.55 35.05 -27.26
N ASN A 44 39.25 35.01 -25.95
CA ASN A 44 38.22 34.14 -25.39
C ASN A 44 37.24 34.92 -24.51
N THR A 45 36.06 35.20 -25.07
CA THR A 45 34.97 35.91 -24.38
C THR A 45 34.28 35.08 -23.30
N ALA A 46 34.47 33.75 -23.29
CA ALA A 46 33.91 32.85 -22.28
C ALA A 46 34.71 32.82 -20.97
N LEU A 47 35.93 33.36 -20.94
CA LEU A 47 36.74 33.51 -19.73
C LEU A 47 36.18 34.62 -18.84
N PHE A 48 35.62 34.25 -17.70
CA PHE A 48 35.17 35.19 -16.67
C PHE A 48 36.31 35.64 -15.75
N ALA A 49 37.32 34.80 -15.55
CA ALA A 49 38.52 35.10 -14.79
C ALA A 49 39.71 34.28 -15.28
N ILE A 50 40.93 34.71 -14.94
CA ILE A 50 42.18 34.00 -15.20
C ILE A 50 42.93 33.84 -13.86
N PRO A 51 43.24 32.62 -13.43
CA PRO A 51 44.01 32.38 -12.21
C PRO A 51 45.48 32.72 -12.42
N VAL A 52 46.12 33.23 -11.38
CA VAL A 52 47.54 33.57 -11.36
C VAL A 52 48.24 32.63 -10.39
N VAL A 53 49.33 32.00 -10.84
CA VAL A 53 50.13 31.06 -10.06
C VAL A 53 51.59 31.50 -9.99
N ASN A 54 52.31 30.98 -9.00
CA ASN A 54 53.77 31.06 -8.96
C ASN A 54 54.43 29.91 -9.76
N HIS A 55 55.76 29.90 -9.79
CA HIS A 55 56.59 28.86 -10.46
C HIS A 55 56.37 27.43 -9.94
N LYS A 56 55.70 27.25 -8.79
CA LYS A 56 55.33 25.95 -8.21
C LYS A 56 53.85 25.62 -8.43
N ASN A 57 53.17 26.32 -9.34
CA ASN A 57 51.75 26.15 -9.65
C ASN A 57 50.80 26.33 -8.44
N VAL A 58 51.26 27.07 -7.42
CA VAL A 58 50.42 27.47 -6.28
C VAL A 58 49.70 28.77 -6.63
N PRO A 59 48.37 28.87 -6.44
CA PRO A 59 47.62 30.11 -6.69
C PRO A 59 48.11 31.27 -5.84
N THR A 60 48.39 32.41 -6.49
CA THR A 60 48.81 33.67 -5.85
C THR A 60 47.81 34.79 -6.05
N GLY A 61 46.87 34.64 -7.00
CA GLY A 61 45.84 35.64 -7.25
C GLY A 61 44.87 35.22 -8.35
N ILE A 62 43.91 36.08 -8.64
CA ILE A 62 42.94 35.93 -9.72
C ILE A 62 42.74 37.26 -10.45
N VAL A 63 42.57 37.22 -11.76
CA VAL A 63 42.25 38.39 -12.58
C VAL A 63 40.83 38.25 -13.08
N GLU A 64 39.95 39.14 -12.65
CA GLU A 64 38.53 39.14 -13.00
C GLU A 64 38.32 39.93 -14.30
N ARG A 65 37.63 39.36 -15.29
CA ARG A 65 37.48 39.97 -16.62
C ARG A 65 36.89 41.38 -16.54
N GLN A 66 35.79 41.55 -15.79
CA GLN A 66 35.01 42.78 -15.79
C GLN A 66 35.86 43.97 -15.31
N SER A 67 36.42 43.87 -14.11
CA SER A 67 37.28 44.92 -13.54
C SER A 67 38.57 45.12 -14.34
N PHE A 68 39.15 44.03 -14.86
CA PHE A 68 40.41 44.12 -15.60
C PHE A 68 40.24 44.78 -16.96
N VAL A 69 39.25 44.37 -17.76
CA VAL A 69 38.99 44.96 -19.08
C VAL A 69 38.59 46.43 -18.96
N GLU A 70 37.83 46.81 -17.93
CA GLU A 70 37.45 48.20 -17.66
C GLU A 70 38.65 49.14 -17.43
N ILE A 71 39.75 48.64 -16.83
CA ILE A 71 40.98 49.43 -16.70
C ILE A 71 41.50 49.84 -18.08
N PHE A 72 41.36 48.98 -19.09
CA PHE A 72 41.89 49.18 -20.45
C PHE A 72 40.94 49.88 -21.42
N THR A 73 39.69 50.18 -21.03
CA THR A 73 38.76 50.96 -21.86
C THR A 73 38.95 52.47 -21.76
N LYS A 74 39.67 52.95 -20.72
CA LYS A 74 39.96 54.37 -20.50
C LYS A 74 41.09 54.88 -21.41
N THR A 75 41.06 56.16 -21.74
CA THR A 75 42.07 56.78 -22.64
C THR A 75 43.48 56.65 -22.05
N TYR A 76 44.47 56.28 -22.87
CA TYR A 76 45.89 56.11 -22.53
C TYR A 76 46.26 54.98 -21.54
N THR A 77 45.30 54.19 -21.02
CA THR A 77 45.62 53.16 -20.02
C THR A 77 46.36 51.96 -20.59
N LYS A 78 46.22 51.65 -21.87
CA LYS A 78 46.96 50.56 -22.53
C LYS A 78 48.47 50.79 -22.51
N GLU A 79 48.93 52.04 -22.66
CA GLU A 79 50.36 52.40 -22.63
C GLU A 79 50.93 52.39 -21.21
N ILE A 80 50.10 52.74 -20.21
CA ILE A 80 50.48 52.84 -18.79
C ILE A 80 50.46 51.48 -18.11
N TYR A 81 49.38 50.72 -18.26
CA TYR A 81 49.16 49.46 -17.54
C TYR A 81 49.61 48.23 -18.33
N GLY A 82 49.74 48.33 -19.66
CA GLY A 82 50.13 47.19 -20.50
C GLY A 82 51.52 46.63 -20.21
N LYS A 83 52.45 47.48 -19.73
CA LYS A 83 53.83 47.12 -19.35
C LYS A 83 53.98 46.68 -17.89
N LYS A 84 52.92 46.74 -17.08
CA LYS A 84 52.96 46.29 -15.69
C LYS A 84 52.82 44.77 -15.62
N LYS A 85 53.43 44.17 -14.61
CA LYS A 85 53.25 42.74 -14.30
C LYS A 85 51.86 42.48 -13.73
N ILE A 86 51.28 41.32 -13.99
CA ILE A 86 49.91 41.01 -13.55
C ILE A 86 49.78 40.99 -12.02
N VAL A 87 50.84 40.63 -11.29
CA VAL A 87 50.89 40.70 -9.81
C VAL A 87 50.57 42.08 -9.23
N GLU A 88 50.75 43.15 -10.02
CA GLU A 88 50.42 44.52 -9.62
C GLU A 88 48.94 44.87 -9.82
N LEU A 89 48.21 44.13 -10.66
CA LEU A 89 46.84 44.44 -11.11
C LEU A 89 45.82 43.34 -10.77
N MET A 90 46.25 42.17 -10.29
CA MET A 90 45.38 41.07 -9.89
C MET A 90 44.76 41.26 -8.50
N ASN A 91 43.67 40.55 -8.23
CA ASN A 91 43.17 40.36 -6.88
C ASN A 91 44.07 39.32 -6.16
N LYS A 92 44.69 39.74 -5.04
CA LYS A 92 45.64 38.93 -4.26
C LYS A 92 44.99 38.03 -3.21
N PHE A 93 43.67 38.14 -3.02
CA PHE A 93 42.91 37.35 -2.05
C PHE A 93 41.80 36.57 -2.76
N PRO A 94 42.15 35.62 -3.65
CA PRO A 94 41.16 34.76 -4.27
C PRO A 94 40.55 33.84 -3.22
N LEU A 95 39.28 33.48 -3.41
CA LEU A 95 38.71 32.37 -2.67
C LEU A 95 39.34 31.07 -3.21
N ILE A 96 39.96 30.29 -2.32
CA ILE A 96 40.59 29.01 -2.65
C ILE A 96 39.86 27.91 -1.89
N VAL A 97 39.45 26.87 -2.62
CA VAL A 97 38.79 25.69 -2.05
C VAL A 97 39.53 24.42 -2.46
N ASN A 98 39.46 23.37 -1.66
CA ASN A 98 40.01 22.07 -2.03
C ASN A 98 39.03 21.34 -2.98
N ILE A 99 39.54 20.61 -3.98
CA ILE A 99 38.72 19.85 -4.93
C ILE A 99 37.80 18.79 -4.29
N GLU A 100 38.15 18.29 -3.10
CA GLU A 100 37.37 17.32 -2.33
C GLU A 100 36.23 17.97 -1.53
N THR A 101 36.20 19.30 -1.45
CA THR A 101 35.16 20.03 -0.71
C THR A 101 33.79 19.76 -1.35
N SER A 102 32.77 19.51 -0.54
CA SER A 102 31.42 19.29 -1.06
C SER A 102 30.86 20.57 -1.69
N ILE A 103 29.96 20.40 -2.65
CA ILE A 103 29.26 21.52 -3.29
C ILE A 103 28.50 22.37 -2.26
N ASP A 104 27.92 21.74 -1.23
CA ASP A 104 27.15 22.41 -0.19
C ASP A 104 28.05 23.20 0.78
N ASP A 105 29.22 22.67 1.13
CA ASP A 105 30.21 23.38 1.94
C ASP A 105 30.78 24.59 1.19
N VAL A 106 31.03 24.47 -0.12
CA VAL A 106 31.47 25.61 -0.93
C VAL A 106 30.42 26.70 -1.03
N ALA A 107 29.13 26.34 -1.08
CA ALA A 107 28.05 27.33 -1.02
C ALA A 107 28.09 28.12 0.31
N ASN A 108 28.28 27.44 1.44
CA ASN A 108 28.42 28.10 2.75
C ASN A 108 29.67 28.97 2.82
N ILE A 109 30.82 28.48 2.35
CA ILE A 109 32.08 29.22 2.29
C ILE A 109 31.91 30.52 1.47
N ILE A 110 31.21 30.47 0.33
CA ILE A 110 30.96 31.66 -0.50
C ILE A 110 29.99 32.64 0.19
N ILE A 111 28.97 32.15 0.91
CA ILE A 111 28.06 33.00 1.68
C ILE A 111 28.84 33.74 2.78
N ASP A 112 29.71 33.03 3.50
CA ASP A 112 30.52 33.59 4.58
C ASP A 112 31.61 34.55 4.08
N ALA A 113 32.25 34.23 2.94
CA ALA A 113 33.26 35.08 2.30
C ALA A 113 32.67 36.32 1.60
N GLY A 114 31.36 36.31 1.33
CA GLY A 114 30.61 37.40 0.73
C GLY A 114 30.20 37.17 -0.73
N ILE A 115 28.99 37.64 -1.08
CA ILE A 115 28.31 37.40 -2.36
C ILE A 115 29.14 37.80 -3.59
N GLN A 116 30.11 38.72 -3.45
CA GLN A 116 31.04 39.09 -4.54
C GLN A 116 31.76 37.89 -5.19
N HIS A 117 32.07 36.85 -4.41
CA HIS A 117 32.70 35.62 -4.92
C HIS A 117 31.78 34.79 -5.82
N MET A 118 30.47 35.04 -5.79
CA MET A 118 29.51 34.41 -6.71
C MET A 118 29.76 34.82 -8.17
N VAL A 119 30.22 36.06 -8.38
CA VAL A 119 30.46 36.64 -9.72
C VAL A 119 31.91 36.47 -10.12
N ASN A 120 32.83 36.66 -9.18
CA ASN A 120 34.27 36.73 -9.45
C ASN A 120 34.90 35.35 -9.64
N GLY A 121 34.27 34.32 -9.08
CA GLY A 121 34.75 32.95 -9.10
C GLY A 121 35.79 32.63 -8.04
N PHE A 122 36.11 31.35 -7.95
CA PHE A 122 37.02 30.78 -6.97
C PHE A 122 37.96 29.78 -7.64
N ILE A 123 39.10 29.56 -6.99
CA ILE A 123 40.14 28.65 -7.45
C ILE A 123 40.01 27.34 -6.68
N ALA A 124 40.03 26.23 -7.40
CA ALA A 124 40.11 24.92 -6.79
C ALA A 124 41.55 24.38 -6.80
N THR A 125 41.93 23.78 -5.68
CA THR A 125 43.26 23.22 -5.47
C THR A 125 43.22 21.78 -5.02
N ASP A 126 44.24 21.04 -5.39
CA ASP A 126 44.54 19.71 -4.87
C ASP A 126 45.93 19.76 -4.24
N GLU A 127 46.06 19.38 -2.97
CA GLU A 127 47.29 19.55 -2.18
C GLU A 127 47.94 20.97 -2.29
N GLY A 128 47.13 22.01 -2.48
CA GLY A 128 47.57 23.41 -2.64
C GLY A 128 48.04 23.78 -4.05
N GLN A 129 47.99 22.86 -5.00
CA GLN A 129 48.29 23.06 -6.43
C GLN A 129 47.05 23.49 -7.19
N TYR A 130 47.19 24.40 -8.16
CA TYR A 130 46.09 24.81 -9.02
C TYR A 130 45.55 23.64 -9.86
N VAL A 131 44.22 23.45 -9.84
CA VAL A 131 43.53 22.45 -10.66
C VAL A 131 42.54 23.11 -11.65
N GLY A 132 41.80 24.11 -11.21
CA GLY A 132 40.75 24.72 -12.04
C GLY A 132 40.11 25.94 -11.38
N ILE A 133 39.20 26.59 -12.12
CA ILE A 133 38.35 27.66 -11.59
C ILE A 133 36.88 27.31 -11.80
N ALA A 134 36.05 27.80 -10.90
CA ALA A 134 34.59 27.76 -11.02
C ALA A 134 34.01 29.11 -10.53
N ASN A 135 32.72 29.33 -10.76
CA ASN A 135 32.04 30.53 -10.26
C ASN A 135 30.72 30.19 -9.58
N GLY A 136 30.14 31.17 -8.90
CA GLY A 136 28.86 31.02 -8.21
C GLY A 136 27.70 30.73 -9.16
N TYR A 137 27.79 31.12 -10.43
CA TYR A 137 26.77 30.78 -11.43
C TYR A 137 26.76 29.28 -11.76
N ASP A 138 27.93 28.67 -11.96
CA ASP A 138 28.07 27.23 -12.19
C ASP A 138 27.64 26.44 -10.95
N LEU A 139 28.03 26.92 -9.76
CA LEU A 139 27.60 26.37 -8.47
C LEU A 139 26.08 26.45 -8.29
N LEU A 140 25.46 27.61 -8.50
CA LEU A 140 24.02 27.79 -8.39
C LEU A 140 23.26 26.95 -9.40
N ASN A 141 23.75 26.84 -10.64
CA ASN A 141 23.13 26.00 -11.65
C ASN A 141 23.16 24.53 -11.27
N GLU A 142 24.28 24.04 -10.73
CA GLU A 142 24.40 22.66 -10.26
C GLU A 142 23.47 22.42 -9.05
N ILE A 143 23.45 23.33 -8.07
CA ILE A 143 22.53 23.27 -6.92
C ILE A 143 21.07 23.32 -7.39
N THR A 144 20.74 24.19 -8.35
CA THR A 144 19.38 24.34 -8.88
C THR A 144 18.97 23.09 -9.65
N GLN A 145 19.82 22.55 -10.51
CA GLN A 145 19.56 21.30 -11.23
C GLN A 145 19.40 20.13 -10.26
N ARG A 146 20.26 20.00 -9.25
CA ARG A 146 20.14 18.97 -8.19
C ARG A 146 18.84 19.13 -7.41
N LYS A 147 18.50 20.35 -6.97
CA LYS A 147 17.24 20.61 -6.26
C LYS A 147 16.04 20.32 -7.13
N GLN A 148 16.04 20.69 -8.40
CA GLN A 148 14.97 20.38 -9.34
C GLN A 148 14.84 18.89 -9.61
N ALA A 149 15.96 18.18 -9.79
CA ALA A 149 15.99 16.72 -9.95
C ALA A 149 15.44 16.03 -8.69
N ASN A 150 15.86 16.47 -7.50
CA ASN A 150 15.35 15.96 -6.23
C ASN A 150 13.85 16.27 -6.05
N LEU A 151 13.41 17.48 -6.36
CA LEU A 151 11.99 17.85 -6.30
C LEU A 151 11.15 17.03 -7.29
N PHE A 152 11.65 16.82 -8.50
CA PHE A 152 11.01 15.94 -9.48
C PHE A 152 10.92 14.52 -8.93
N TYR A 153 12.01 14.00 -8.38
CA TYR A 153 12.07 12.67 -7.79
C TYR A 153 11.07 12.51 -6.63
N LEU A 154 11.04 13.49 -5.72
CA LEU A 154 10.10 13.54 -4.60
C LEU A 154 8.64 13.59 -5.04
N ALA A 155 8.36 14.29 -6.14
CA ALA A 155 7.00 14.45 -6.66
C ALA A 155 6.51 13.26 -7.50
N HIS A 156 7.42 12.49 -8.12
CA HIS A 156 7.09 11.49 -9.15
C HIS A 156 7.45 10.04 -8.80
N PHE A 157 8.20 9.81 -7.72
CA PHE A 157 8.60 8.47 -7.29
C PHE A 157 8.18 8.19 -5.85
N ASP A 158 7.89 6.93 -5.56
CA ASP A 158 7.66 6.43 -4.22
C ASP A 158 8.97 6.48 -3.41
N GLN A 159 8.91 7.05 -2.22
CA GLN A 159 10.12 7.34 -1.44
C GLN A 159 10.75 6.08 -0.85
N LEU A 160 9.95 5.04 -0.61
CA LEU A 160 10.43 3.76 -0.14
C LEU A 160 11.01 2.94 -1.30
N THR A 161 10.15 2.54 -2.25
CA THR A 161 10.51 1.56 -3.30
C THR A 161 11.29 2.14 -4.47
N LYS A 162 11.39 3.48 -4.58
CA LYS A 162 12.04 4.17 -5.69
C LYS A 162 11.38 3.93 -7.06
N LEU A 163 10.22 3.28 -7.08
CA LEU A 163 9.38 3.09 -8.26
C LEU A 163 8.59 4.37 -8.58
N PRO A 164 8.16 4.58 -9.84
CA PRO A 164 7.13 5.56 -10.18
C PRO A 164 5.95 5.53 -9.20
N ASN A 165 5.55 6.71 -8.73
CA ASN A 165 4.34 6.85 -7.92
C ASN A 165 3.10 7.02 -8.81
N ARG A 166 1.94 7.22 -8.18
CA ARG A 166 0.66 7.40 -8.89
C ARG A 166 0.68 8.47 -9.98
N ILE A 167 1.35 9.60 -9.75
CA ILE A 167 1.41 10.72 -10.70
C ILE A 167 2.19 10.30 -11.94
N LEU A 168 3.40 9.78 -11.76
CA LEU A 168 4.24 9.36 -12.89
C LEU A 168 3.69 8.13 -13.62
N PHE A 169 3.04 7.23 -12.89
CA PHE A 169 2.33 6.10 -13.48
C PHE A 169 1.22 6.56 -14.44
N GLN A 170 0.36 7.49 -14.01
CA GLN A 170 -0.74 7.99 -14.84
C GLN A 170 -0.25 8.69 -16.11
N ASP A 171 0.82 9.48 -15.98
CA ASP A 171 1.48 10.13 -17.12
C ASP A 171 2.00 9.09 -18.13
N ARG A 172 2.75 8.09 -17.64
CA ARG A 172 3.27 7.01 -18.49
C ARG A 172 2.18 6.16 -19.14
N LEU A 173 1.13 5.81 -18.40
CA LEU A 173 0.00 5.06 -18.96
C LEU A 173 -0.68 5.85 -20.09
N SER A 174 -0.89 7.15 -19.88
CA SER A 174 -1.47 8.04 -20.90
C SER A 174 -0.57 8.14 -22.14
N MET A 175 0.73 8.30 -21.95
CA MET A 175 1.71 8.29 -23.04
C MET A 175 1.72 6.97 -23.81
N ALA A 176 1.67 5.84 -23.09
CA ALA A 176 1.70 4.52 -23.67
C ALA A 176 0.42 4.23 -24.49
N ILE A 177 -0.75 4.69 -24.02
CA ILE A 177 -2.02 4.63 -24.79
C ILE A 177 -1.93 5.46 -26.07
N MET A 178 -1.39 6.69 -25.99
CA MET A 178 -1.19 7.54 -27.19
C MET A 178 -0.26 6.86 -28.20
N HIS A 179 0.80 6.20 -27.72
CA HIS A 179 1.73 5.44 -28.55
C HIS A 179 1.04 4.24 -29.21
N ALA A 180 0.32 3.44 -28.43
CA ALA A 180 -0.40 2.26 -28.90
C ALA A 180 -1.47 2.61 -29.93
N ASN A 181 -2.18 3.72 -29.74
CA ASN A 181 -3.14 4.22 -30.72
C ASN A 181 -2.47 4.57 -32.07
N ARG A 182 -1.30 5.22 -32.03
CA ARG A 182 -0.56 5.61 -33.24
C ARG A 182 -0.01 4.40 -33.99
N GLU A 183 0.49 3.39 -33.27
CA GLU A 183 1.12 2.20 -33.85
C GLU A 183 0.14 1.04 -34.09
N LYS A 184 -1.12 1.20 -33.67
CA LYS A 184 -2.14 0.14 -33.67
C LYS A 184 -1.69 -1.12 -32.93
N SER A 185 -0.98 -0.94 -31.83
CA SER A 185 -0.53 -2.03 -30.95
C SER A 185 -1.47 -2.22 -29.76
N LEU A 186 -1.36 -3.38 -29.10
CA LEU A 186 -2.04 -3.63 -27.84
C LEU A 186 -1.18 -3.11 -26.66
N LEU A 187 -1.85 -2.73 -25.59
CA LEU A 187 -1.23 -2.40 -24.31
C LEU A 187 -1.95 -3.14 -23.20
N GLY A 188 -1.19 -3.62 -22.22
CA GLY A 188 -1.70 -4.33 -21.06
C GLY A 188 -1.45 -3.54 -19.78
N LEU A 189 -2.38 -3.63 -18.85
CA LEU A 189 -2.25 -3.09 -17.51
C LEU A 189 -2.51 -4.20 -16.48
N LEU A 190 -1.56 -4.37 -15.56
CA LEU A 190 -1.71 -5.21 -14.37
C LEU A 190 -1.92 -4.30 -13.16
N PHE A 191 -2.90 -4.65 -12.33
CA PHE A 191 -3.07 -4.16 -10.97
C PHE A 191 -2.75 -5.31 -10.02
N ILE A 192 -1.84 -5.09 -9.09
CA ILE A 192 -1.26 -6.13 -8.23
C ILE A 192 -1.43 -5.68 -6.80
N ASP A 193 -1.97 -6.54 -5.97
CA ASP A 193 -2.11 -6.31 -4.54
C ASP A 193 -1.49 -7.48 -3.76
N LEU A 194 -0.78 -7.18 -2.68
CA LEU A 194 -0.10 -8.19 -1.88
C LEU A 194 -1.05 -8.80 -0.86
N ASP A 195 -1.26 -10.10 -0.97
CA ASP A 195 -2.21 -10.80 -0.12
C ASP A 195 -1.74 -10.76 1.35
N ASN A 196 -2.64 -10.36 2.24
CA ASN A 196 -2.43 -10.31 3.69
C ASN A 196 -1.23 -9.44 4.12
N PHE A 197 -0.81 -8.44 3.33
CA PHE A 197 0.30 -7.56 3.70
C PHE A 197 0.09 -6.86 5.05
N LYS A 198 -1.14 -6.45 5.34
CA LYS A 198 -1.51 -5.86 6.64
C LYS A 198 -1.14 -6.77 7.82
N HIS A 199 -1.28 -8.08 7.70
CA HIS A 199 -0.89 -9.04 8.73
C HIS A 199 0.63 -8.99 9.02
N PHE A 200 1.47 -8.74 8.02
CA PHE A 200 2.91 -8.55 8.23
C PHE A 200 3.21 -7.26 8.99
N ASN A 201 2.52 -6.15 8.66
CA ASN A 201 2.65 -4.90 9.40
C ASN A 201 2.22 -5.04 10.85
N ASP A 202 1.07 -5.67 11.08
CA ASP A 202 0.47 -5.80 12.41
C ASP A 202 1.30 -6.77 13.29
N SER A 203 1.85 -7.84 12.70
CA SER A 203 2.61 -8.87 13.43
C SER A 203 4.09 -8.52 13.65
N MET A 204 4.73 -7.85 12.69
CA MET A 204 6.20 -7.62 12.68
C MET A 204 6.59 -6.14 12.72
N GLY A 205 5.59 -5.24 12.72
CA GLY A 205 5.77 -3.80 12.71
C GLY A 205 6.03 -3.22 11.33
N HIS A 206 5.75 -1.93 11.17
CA HIS A 206 5.87 -1.22 9.88
C HIS A 206 7.27 -1.30 9.25
N GLY A 207 8.33 -1.29 10.06
CA GLY A 207 9.70 -1.40 9.52
C GLY A 207 9.97 -2.73 8.81
N PHE A 208 9.29 -3.81 9.21
CA PHE A 208 9.37 -5.10 8.52
C PHE A 208 8.58 -5.06 7.21
N GLY A 209 7.37 -4.50 7.24
CA GLY A 209 6.56 -4.29 6.04
C GLY A 209 7.26 -3.44 4.98
N ASP A 210 7.99 -2.41 5.41
CA ASP A 210 8.78 -1.57 4.51
C ASP A 210 9.87 -2.37 3.78
N GLN A 211 10.58 -3.25 4.48
CA GLN A 211 11.59 -4.13 3.88
C GLN A 211 10.95 -5.16 2.94
N LEU A 212 9.77 -5.66 3.29
CA LEU A 212 9.01 -6.56 2.45
C LEU A 212 8.58 -5.88 1.15
N LEU A 213 8.08 -4.64 1.21
CA LEU A 213 7.73 -3.85 0.03
C LEU A 213 8.94 -3.58 -0.89
N LEU A 214 10.12 -3.33 -0.31
CA LEU A 214 11.37 -3.19 -1.07
C LEU A 214 11.74 -4.47 -1.83
N ALA A 215 11.62 -5.62 -1.17
CA ALA A 215 11.89 -6.93 -1.79
C ALA A 215 10.89 -7.25 -2.90
N VAL A 216 9.60 -6.98 -2.67
CA VAL A 216 8.54 -7.13 -3.66
C VAL A 216 8.78 -6.23 -4.88
N ALA A 217 9.07 -4.95 -4.65
CA ALA A 217 9.37 -4.00 -5.73
C ALA A 217 10.51 -4.52 -6.62
N THR A 218 11.58 -5.01 -5.99
CA THR A 218 12.73 -5.59 -6.70
C THR A 218 12.33 -6.81 -7.54
N ARG A 219 11.53 -7.73 -6.99
CA ARG A 219 11.04 -8.90 -7.72
C ARG A 219 10.15 -8.52 -8.90
N LEU A 220 9.17 -7.63 -8.69
CA LEU A 220 8.28 -7.18 -9.76
C LEU A 220 9.07 -6.49 -10.89
N SER A 221 10.05 -5.65 -10.55
CA SER A 221 10.95 -5.05 -11.54
C SER A 221 11.77 -6.08 -12.31
N SER A 222 12.20 -7.18 -11.68
CA SER A 222 12.94 -8.25 -12.36
C SER A 222 12.07 -9.07 -13.34
N CYS A 223 10.75 -9.11 -13.13
CA CYS A 223 9.82 -9.74 -14.06
C CYS A 223 9.54 -8.83 -15.28
N ALA A 224 9.58 -7.52 -15.13
CA ALA A 224 9.25 -6.56 -16.18
C ALA A 224 10.40 -6.38 -17.19
N ARG A 225 10.09 -6.00 -18.44
CA ARG A 225 11.09 -5.59 -19.43
C ARG A 225 11.46 -4.11 -19.23
N ASP A 226 12.57 -3.66 -19.81
CA ASP A 226 12.96 -2.24 -19.79
C ASP A 226 11.92 -1.30 -20.46
N SER A 227 11.08 -1.84 -21.35
CA SER A 227 9.97 -1.12 -21.98
C SER A 227 8.74 -1.01 -21.08
N ASP A 228 8.63 -1.85 -20.07
CA ASP A 228 7.46 -1.93 -19.21
C ASP A 228 7.65 -0.96 -18.04
N THR A 229 6.55 -0.42 -17.52
CA THR A 229 6.59 0.47 -16.36
C THR A 229 6.02 -0.24 -15.15
N VAL A 230 6.87 -0.53 -14.16
CA VAL A 230 6.45 -0.97 -12.82
C VAL A 230 6.28 0.27 -11.95
N ALA A 231 5.18 0.37 -11.21
CA ALA A 231 4.88 1.49 -10.33
C ALA A 231 4.25 0.99 -9.02
N ARG A 232 4.34 1.81 -7.96
CA ARG A 232 3.64 1.60 -6.69
C ARG A 232 2.67 2.75 -6.48
N LEU A 233 1.38 2.44 -6.35
CA LEU A 233 0.35 3.47 -6.26
C LEU A 233 0.16 3.94 -4.82
N SER A 234 -0.01 2.99 -3.91
CA SER A 234 -0.20 3.22 -2.48
C SER A 234 0.02 1.90 -1.72
N GLY A 235 0.21 1.93 -0.39
CA GLY A 235 0.21 0.73 0.46
C GLY A 235 0.96 -0.47 -0.12
N ASP A 236 0.23 -1.56 -0.34
CA ASP A 236 0.61 -2.82 -0.96
C ASP A 236 0.20 -2.95 -2.44
N GLU A 237 -0.23 -1.86 -3.06
CA GLU A 237 -0.71 -1.82 -4.44
C GLU A 237 0.41 -1.45 -5.43
N PHE A 238 0.65 -2.34 -6.38
CA PHE A 238 1.58 -2.18 -7.49
C PHE A 238 0.84 -2.24 -8.83
N THR A 239 1.44 -1.65 -9.86
CA THR A 239 0.92 -1.74 -11.22
C THR A 239 2.04 -1.96 -12.21
N ILE A 240 1.74 -2.66 -13.30
CA ILE A 240 2.67 -2.84 -14.43
C ILE A 240 1.97 -2.48 -15.73
N VAL A 241 2.57 -1.58 -16.50
CA VAL A 241 2.15 -1.24 -17.88
C VAL A 241 3.03 -2.01 -18.86
N LEU A 242 2.41 -2.80 -19.73
CA LEU A 242 3.07 -3.56 -20.78
C LEU A 242 2.81 -2.87 -22.12
N GLU A 243 3.88 -2.36 -22.72
CA GLU A 243 3.82 -1.71 -24.03
C GLU A 243 4.07 -2.73 -25.16
N ASN A 244 3.49 -2.46 -26.34
CA ASN A 244 3.73 -3.22 -27.58
C ASN A 244 3.42 -4.72 -27.47
N MET A 245 2.29 -5.06 -26.85
CA MET A 245 1.82 -6.44 -26.81
C MET A 245 1.41 -6.91 -28.21
N CYS A 246 1.79 -8.15 -28.55
CA CYS A 246 1.37 -8.83 -29.77
C CYS A 246 0.01 -9.49 -29.59
N SER A 247 -0.27 -10.02 -28.39
CA SER A 247 -1.54 -10.67 -28.06
C SER A 247 -1.82 -10.65 -26.56
N LYS A 248 -3.04 -11.02 -26.15
CA LYS A 248 -3.38 -11.19 -24.72
C LYS A 248 -2.48 -12.22 -24.01
N VAL A 249 -1.94 -13.21 -24.73
CA VAL A 249 -1.02 -14.22 -24.14
C VAL A 249 0.21 -13.58 -23.50
N ASP A 250 0.68 -12.43 -23.99
CA ASP A 250 1.84 -11.73 -23.42
C ASP A 250 1.57 -11.28 -21.97
N ILE A 251 0.32 -10.92 -21.65
CA ILE A 251 -0.10 -10.52 -20.30
C ILE A 251 -0.15 -11.74 -19.37
N ASP A 252 -0.61 -12.89 -19.89
CA ASP A 252 -0.72 -14.15 -19.14
C ASP A 252 0.67 -14.64 -18.73
N ILE A 253 1.61 -14.61 -19.67
CA ILE A 253 3.01 -15.01 -19.42
C ILE A 253 3.62 -14.16 -18.31
N LEU A 254 3.39 -12.84 -18.32
CA LEU A 254 3.90 -11.99 -17.25
C LEU A 254 3.20 -12.29 -15.92
N CYS A 255 1.87 -12.45 -15.90
CA CYS A 255 1.14 -12.77 -14.67
C CYS A 255 1.62 -14.08 -14.03
N ILE A 256 1.74 -15.14 -14.84
CA ILE A 256 2.25 -16.45 -14.38
C ILE A 256 3.65 -16.30 -13.82
N ARG A 257 4.55 -15.62 -14.54
CA ARG A 257 5.92 -15.38 -14.08
C ARG A 257 5.97 -14.61 -12.76
N ILE A 258 5.14 -13.58 -12.60
CA ILE A 258 5.04 -12.83 -11.33
C ILE A 258 4.60 -13.76 -10.21
N LEU A 259 3.51 -14.50 -10.40
CA LEU A 259 2.99 -15.43 -9.38
C LEU A 259 4.01 -16.50 -9.01
N GLU A 260 4.73 -17.07 -9.98
CA GLU A 260 5.82 -18.03 -9.72
C GLU A 260 6.98 -17.41 -8.95
N THR A 261 7.41 -16.21 -9.34
CA THR A 261 8.51 -15.49 -8.66
C THR A 261 8.11 -15.07 -7.24
N MET A 262 6.82 -14.81 -6.99
CA MET A 262 6.31 -14.47 -5.66
C MET A 262 6.23 -15.68 -4.73
N LYS A 263 6.08 -16.91 -5.25
CA LYS A 263 6.10 -18.15 -4.44
C LYS A 263 7.44 -18.42 -3.77
N GLU A 264 8.54 -17.89 -4.31
CA GLU A 264 9.85 -18.07 -3.72
C GLU A 264 9.94 -17.36 -2.36
N PRO A 265 10.55 -17.95 -1.32
CA PRO A 265 10.70 -17.30 -0.04
C PRO A 265 11.56 -16.03 -0.12
N MET A 266 11.17 -14.97 0.59
CA MET A 266 11.94 -13.72 0.73
C MET A 266 12.70 -13.71 2.05
N GLN A 267 13.98 -13.34 2.01
CA GLN A 267 14.78 -13.12 3.22
C GLN A 267 14.65 -11.66 3.67
N ILE A 268 13.86 -11.44 4.72
CA ILE A 268 13.57 -10.12 5.29
C ILE A 268 14.07 -10.07 6.73
N MET A 269 15.03 -9.19 7.02
CA MET A 269 15.60 -9.00 8.35
C MET A 269 16.07 -10.31 9.02
N GLY A 270 16.64 -11.23 8.23
CA GLY A 270 17.13 -12.54 8.71
C GLY A 270 16.06 -13.60 8.92
N ARG A 271 14.85 -13.40 8.39
CA ARG A 271 13.74 -14.37 8.41
C ARG A 271 13.26 -14.67 7.01
N GLU A 272 12.81 -15.90 6.83
CA GLU A 272 12.21 -16.35 5.58
C GLU A 272 10.69 -16.11 5.62
N VAL A 273 10.17 -15.41 4.60
CA VAL A 273 8.75 -15.03 4.51
C VAL A 273 8.17 -15.41 3.15
N PHE A 274 6.92 -15.86 3.18
CA PHE A 274 6.11 -16.14 2.00
C PHE A 274 5.00 -15.10 1.91
N ILE A 275 4.91 -14.43 0.76
CA ILE A 275 3.83 -13.51 0.44
C ILE A 275 3.33 -13.80 -0.97
N THR A 276 2.02 -13.82 -1.14
CA THR A 276 1.39 -14.02 -2.45
C THR A 276 0.81 -12.71 -2.96
N ALA A 277 0.40 -12.69 -4.22
CA ALA A 277 -0.23 -11.52 -4.81
C ALA A 277 -1.49 -11.91 -5.60
N SER A 278 -2.48 -11.02 -5.55
CA SER A 278 -3.67 -11.09 -6.39
C SER A 278 -3.51 -10.09 -7.53
N ILE A 279 -3.71 -10.54 -8.77
CA ILE A 279 -3.46 -9.73 -9.97
C ILE A 279 -4.74 -9.56 -10.79
N GLY A 280 -5.07 -8.33 -11.13
CA GLY A 280 -6.11 -7.98 -12.09
C GLY A 280 -5.52 -7.42 -13.35
N THR A 281 -6.12 -7.71 -14.50
CA THR A 281 -5.60 -7.25 -15.78
C THR A 281 -6.65 -6.60 -16.66
N SER A 282 -6.26 -5.55 -17.38
CA SER A 282 -7.05 -4.94 -18.45
C SER A 282 -6.16 -4.63 -19.66
N SER A 283 -6.78 -4.41 -20.81
CA SER A 283 -6.08 -4.26 -22.10
C SER A 283 -6.68 -3.15 -22.94
N TYR A 284 -5.80 -2.33 -23.53
CA TYR A 284 -6.15 -1.35 -24.55
C TYR A 284 -6.04 -1.98 -25.95
N PRO A 285 -6.99 -1.69 -26.88
CA PRO A 285 -8.22 -0.92 -26.69
C PRO A 285 -9.41 -1.79 -26.26
N ASN A 286 -9.21 -3.09 -26.03
CA ASN A 286 -10.28 -4.08 -25.92
C ASN A 286 -11.19 -3.85 -24.70
N ASP A 287 -10.59 -3.52 -23.57
CA ASP A 287 -11.31 -3.36 -22.31
C ASP A 287 -11.65 -1.89 -22.07
N ASP A 288 -10.75 -0.94 -22.37
CA ASP A 288 -11.03 0.50 -22.37
C ASP A 288 -10.05 1.28 -23.27
N ILE A 289 -10.43 2.50 -23.65
CA ILE A 289 -9.60 3.44 -24.41
C ILE A 289 -9.01 4.54 -23.55
N GLU A 290 -9.57 4.78 -22.35
CA GLU A 290 -9.12 5.81 -21.42
C GLU A 290 -8.24 5.23 -20.30
N PRO A 291 -7.18 5.92 -19.85
CA PRO A 291 -6.31 5.46 -18.77
C PRO A 291 -7.06 5.13 -17.47
N THR A 292 -8.03 5.97 -17.11
CA THR A 292 -8.83 5.82 -15.89
C THR A 292 -9.73 4.58 -15.95
N GLY A 293 -10.32 4.31 -17.12
CA GLY A 293 -11.15 3.13 -17.36
C GLY A 293 -10.35 1.83 -17.31
N LEU A 294 -9.16 1.80 -17.93
CA LEU A 294 -8.26 0.64 -17.83
C LEU A 294 -7.87 0.36 -16.39
N LEU A 295 -7.46 1.39 -15.64
CA LEU A 295 -7.04 1.25 -14.25
C LEU A 295 -8.14 0.65 -13.38
N ALA A 296 -9.33 1.21 -13.49
CA ALA A 296 -10.45 0.80 -12.66
C ALA A 296 -10.97 -0.61 -13.05
N LYS A 297 -10.85 -1.01 -14.32
CA LYS A 297 -11.15 -2.38 -14.79
C LYS A 297 -10.10 -3.40 -14.34
N ALA A 298 -8.82 -3.02 -14.32
CA ALA A 298 -7.76 -3.86 -13.77
C ALA A 298 -7.93 -4.04 -12.25
N ASP A 299 -8.27 -2.98 -11.52
CA ASP A 299 -8.61 -3.02 -10.09
C ASP A 299 -9.80 -3.97 -9.82
N ALA A 300 -10.89 -3.85 -10.59
CA ALA A 300 -12.03 -4.76 -10.52
C ALA A 300 -11.65 -6.24 -10.69
N ALA A 301 -10.81 -6.52 -11.69
CA ALA A 301 -10.33 -7.88 -11.95
C ALA A 301 -9.42 -8.39 -10.81
N MET A 302 -8.62 -7.51 -10.19
CA MET A 302 -7.74 -7.86 -9.07
C MET A 302 -8.57 -8.27 -7.87
N TYR A 303 -9.64 -7.51 -7.60
CA TYR A 303 -10.57 -7.84 -6.53
C TYR A 303 -11.27 -9.19 -6.77
N GLU A 304 -11.69 -9.49 -8.00
CA GLU A 304 -12.21 -10.81 -8.35
C GLU A 304 -11.15 -11.93 -8.21
N ALA A 305 -9.87 -11.62 -8.42
CA ALA A 305 -8.77 -12.54 -8.13
C ALA A 305 -8.67 -12.84 -6.62
N LYS A 306 -8.80 -11.80 -5.77
CA LYS A 306 -8.85 -11.98 -4.30
C LYS A 306 -10.03 -12.87 -3.88
N ARG A 307 -11.22 -12.62 -4.45
CA ARG A 307 -12.44 -13.42 -4.16
C ARG A 307 -12.34 -14.86 -4.66
N SER A 308 -11.58 -15.08 -5.74
CA SER A 308 -11.35 -16.41 -6.32
C SER A 308 -10.35 -17.28 -5.55
N GLY A 309 -9.93 -16.87 -4.35
CA GLY A 309 -8.99 -17.63 -3.52
C GLY A 309 -7.58 -17.04 -3.42
N ARG A 310 -7.35 -15.82 -3.92
CA ARG A 310 -6.05 -15.12 -3.90
C ARG A 310 -4.95 -15.86 -4.66
N ASN A 311 -3.71 -15.34 -4.65
CA ASN A 311 -2.55 -15.95 -5.32
C ASN A 311 -2.82 -16.36 -6.79
N THR A 312 -3.54 -15.51 -7.51
CA THR A 312 -4.02 -15.81 -8.86
C THR A 312 -4.16 -14.52 -9.65
N PHE A 313 -4.44 -14.65 -10.94
CA PHE A 313 -4.77 -13.51 -11.78
C PHE A 313 -6.13 -13.67 -12.46
N ARG A 314 -6.78 -12.54 -12.74
CA ARG A 314 -8.01 -12.47 -13.54
C ARG A 314 -7.89 -11.39 -14.60
N HIS A 315 -8.47 -11.68 -15.76
CA HIS A 315 -8.76 -10.64 -16.74
C HIS A 315 -10.05 -9.95 -16.38
N TYR A 316 -10.10 -8.65 -16.67
CA TYR A 316 -11.36 -7.96 -16.73
C TYR A 316 -12.30 -8.64 -17.72
N THR A 317 -13.53 -8.89 -17.27
CA THR A 317 -14.63 -9.34 -18.13
C THR A 317 -15.80 -8.37 -17.99
N LEU A 318 -16.57 -8.21 -19.07
CA LEU A 318 -17.80 -7.43 -19.03
C LEU A 318 -18.74 -7.99 -17.95
N GLY A 319 -19.07 -7.16 -16.96
CA GLY A 319 -19.85 -7.52 -15.78
C GLY A 319 -19.10 -7.45 -14.46
N MET A 320 -17.76 -7.29 -14.46
CA MET A 320 -16.99 -6.98 -13.25
C MET A 320 -17.23 -5.51 -12.82
N ASN A 321 -17.58 -5.28 -11.56
CA ASN A 321 -17.84 -3.95 -11.00
C ASN A 321 -16.55 -3.14 -10.83
N VAL A 322 -16.52 -1.90 -11.31
CA VAL A 322 -15.34 -1.02 -11.41
C VAL A 322 -15.26 -0.10 -10.17
N TYR A 323 -14.47 -0.49 -9.14
CA TYR A 323 -14.63 -0.05 -7.75
C TYR A 323 -14.02 1.33 -7.33
N SER A 324 -13.15 1.99 -8.11
CA SER A 324 -12.34 3.09 -7.53
C SER A 324 -13.00 4.49 -7.48
N LEU A 325 -13.85 4.86 -8.45
CA LEU A 325 -14.75 6.05 -8.31
C LEU A 325 -15.93 5.77 -7.37
N ASP A 326 -16.14 4.49 -7.12
CA ASP A 326 -17.30 3.97 -6.42
C ASP A 326 -17.17 4.04 -4.88
N ARG A 327 -15.94 4.09 -4.32
CA ARG A 327 -15.69 4.07 -2.86
C ARG A 327 -16.10 5.37 -2.15
N MET A 328 -15.79 6.55 -2.71
CA MET A 328 -16.21 7.85 -2.13
C MET A 328 -17.73 8.06 -2.20
N SER A 329 -18.37 7.64 -3.30
CA SER A 329 -19.83 7.62 -3.39
C SER A 329 -20.39 6.69 -2.32
N LEU A 330 -19.83 5.48 -2.22
CA LEU A 330 -20.31 4.47 -1.29
C LEU A 330 -20.16 4.90 0.18
N GLU A 331 -19.10 5.60 0.57
CA GLU A 331 -19.00 6.21 1.91
C GLU A 331 -20.15 7.20 2.16
N THR A 332 -20.39 8.10 1.20
CA THR A 332 -21.43 9.13 1.32
C THR A 332 -22.82 8.49 1.44
N ASP A 333 -23.06 7.47 0.63
CA ASP A 333 -24.31 6.71 0.62
C ASP A 333 -24.46 5.90 1.92
N LEU A 334 -23.38 5.32 2.45
CA LEU A 334 -23.37 4.54 3.68
C LEU A 334 -23.75 5.37 4.91
N ARG A 335 -23.36 6.66 4.95
CA ARG A 335 -23.72 7.58 6.06
C ARG A 335 -25.23 7.74 6.23
N VAL A 336 -25.99 7.68 5.13
CA VAL A 336 -27.46 7.87 5.13
C VAL A 336 -28.23 6.55 4.99
N ALA A 337 -27.55 5.44 4.71
CA ALA A 337 -28.17 4.13 4.47
C ALA A 337 -29.02 3.63 5.65
N VAL A 338 -28.56 3.86 6.89
CA VAL A 338 -29.33 3.51 8.11
C VAL A 338 -30.63 4.33 8.17
N GLU A 339 -30.55 5.65 7.94
CA GLU A 339 -31.71 6.55 8.00
C GLU A 339 -32.72 6.29 6.87
N ARG A 340 -32.24 5.78 5.73
CA ARG A 340 -33.04 5.45 4.55
C ARG A 340 -33.62 4.03 4.56
N ASN A 341 -33.38 3.25 5.62
CA ASN A 341 -33.78 1.84 5.72
C ASN A 341 -33.30 0.99 4.53
N GLU A 342 -32.07 1.22 4.08
CA GLU A 342 -31.48 0.48 2.95
C GLU A 342 -30.81 -0.82 3.39
N PHE A 343 -30.63 -1.04 4.69
CA PHE A 343 -30.09 -2.29 5.23
C PHE A 343 -31.17 -3.33 5.46
N GLU A 344 -30.82 -4.59 5.24
CA GLU A 344 -31.62 -5.76 5.56
C GLU A 344 -30.73 -6.83 6.21
N LEU A 345 -31.31 -7.65 7.09
CA LEU A 345 -30.63 -8.82 7.64
C LEU A 345 -31.06 -10.07 6.90
N PHE A 346 -30.08 -10.82 6.41
CA PHE A 346 -30.26 -12.19 5.97
C PHE A 346 -29.80 -13.11 7.09
N TYR A 347 -30.35 -14.31 7.15
CA TYR A 347 -30.14 -15.25 8.24
C TYR A 347 -29.67 -16.58 7.69
N GLN A 348 -28.56 -17.09 8.21
CA GLN A 348 -28.04 -18.40 7.83
C GLN A 348 -28.20 -19.41 8.97
N PRO A 349 -28.90 -20.54 8.75
CA PRO A 349 -29.15 -21.51 9.80
C PRO A 349 -27.88 -22.28 10.20
N GLN A 350 -27.76 -22.53 11.50
CA GLN A 350 -26.73 -23.35 12.13
C GLN A 350 -27.37 -24.64 12.64
N LEU A 351 -26.79 -25.78 12.28
CA LEU A 351 -27.37 -27.09 12.56
C LEU A 351 -26.54 -27.87 13.57
N LEU A 352 -27.22 -28.62 14.43
CA LEU A 352 -26.60 -29.67 15.24
C LEU A 352 -26.45 -30.92 14.38
N PHE A 353 -25.22 -31.40 14.18
CA PHE A 353 -24.95 -32.52 13.28
C PHE A 353 -25.75 -33.79 13.66
N SER A 354 -25.81 -34.13 14.95
CA SER A 354 -26.40 -35.38 15.42
C SER A 354 -27.91 -35.50 15.19
N THR A 355 -28.63 -34.38 15.17
CA THR A 355 -30.09 -34.36 15.02
C THR A 355 -30.55 -33.69 13.73
N LYS A 356 -29.63 -33.06 13.00
CA LYS A 356 -29.89 -32.16 11.86
C LYS A 356 -30.92 -31.07 12.16
N LYS A 357 -31.11 -30.74 13.44
CA LYS A 357 -32.01 -29.66 13.86
C LYS A 357 -31.26 -28.34 13.78
N VAL A 358 -32.00 -27.32 13.36
CA VAL A 358 -31.55 -25.93 13.45
C VAL A 358 -31.53 -25.53 14.91
N VAL A 359 -30.40 -25.01 15.37
CA VAL A 359 -30.18 -24.62 16.77
C VAL A 359 -29.83 -23.14 16.91
N GLY A 360 -29.47 -22.49 15.81
CA GLY A 360 -29.09 -21.10 15.76
C GLY A 360 -29.19 -20.55 14.35
N ASN A 361 -29.08 -19.24 14.23
CA ASN A 361 -28.95 -18.54 12.96
C ASN A 361 -27.93 -17.42 13.10
N GLU A 362 -27.12 -17.21 12.07
CA GLU A 362 -26.23 -16.06 11.98
C GLU A 362 -26.91 -14.93 11.21
N ALA A 363 -26.99 -13.75 11.83
CA ALA A 363 -27.50 -12.54 11.22
C ALA A 363 -26.42 -11.86 10.39
N LEU A 364 -26.66 -11.79 9.09
CA LEU A 364 -25.73 -11.32 8.07
C LEU A 364 -26.31 -10.10 7.37
N ILE A 365 -25.72 -8.94 7.60
CA ILE A 365 -26.17 -7.68 7.01
C ILE A 365 -26.05 -7.69 5.48
N ARG A 366 -27.02 -7.08 4.83
CA ARG A 366 -27.07 -6.78 3.39
C ARG A 366 -27.47 -5.33 3.20
N TRP A 367 -27.04 -4.73 2.10
CA TRP A 367 -27.39 -3.35 1.76
C TRP A 367 -28.03 -3.28 0.38
N TRP A 368 -29.30 -2.90 0.33
CA TRP A 368 -30.02 -2.58 -0.90
C TRP A 368 -29.69 -1.16 -1.37
N HIS A 369 -28.59 -1.04 -2.11
CA HIS A 369 -28.18 0.23 -2.67
C HIS A 369 -29.14 0.66 -3.80
N PRO A 370 -29.65 1.91 -3.81
CA PRO A 370 -30.65 2.36 -4.78
C PRO A 370 -30.25 2.19 -6.26
N THR A 371 -28.95 2.33 -6.55
CA THR A 371 -28.41 2.22 -7.91
C THR A 371 -27.60 0.96 -8.16
N ARG A 372 -27.07 0.30 -7.12
CA ARG A 372 -26.15 -0.84 -7.24
C ARG A 372 -26.79 -2.18 -6.89
N GLY A 373 -28.04 -2.16 -6.43
CA GLY A 373 -28.74 -3.36 -5.99
C GLY A 373 -28.16 -3.89 -4.68
N LEU A 374 -28.22 -5.21 -4.50
CA LEU A 374 -27.82 -5.87 -3.27
C LEU A 374 -26.30 -5.95 -3.12
N LEU A 375 -25.77 -5.25 -2.11
CA LEU A 375 -24.37 -5.31 -1.69
C LEU A 375 -24.21 -6.21 -0.46
N THR A 376 -23.18 -7.06 -0.49
CA THR A 376 -22.79 -7.91 0.64
C THR A 376 -21.74 -7.22 1.53
N PRO A 377 -21.51 -7.70 2.77
CA PRO A 377 -20.60 -7.06 3.74
C PRO A 377 -19.20 -6.74 3.20
N VAL A 378 -18.65 -7.61 2.34
CA VAL A 378 -17.31 -7.44 1.75
C VAL A 378 -17.18 -6.12 0.97
N HIS A 379 -18.28 -5.53 0.50
CA HIS A 379 -18.25 -4.29 -0.27
C HIS A 379 -18.18 -3.02 0.59
N PHE A 380 -18.62 -3.06 1.85
CA PHE A 380 -18.85 -1.84 2.63
C PHE A 380 -18.40 -1.91 4.10
N ILE A 381 -18.14 -3.08 4.67
CA ILE A 381 -17.71 -3.19 6.07
C ILE A 381 -16.34 -2.54 6.30
N GLU A 382 -15.38 -2.70 5.40
CA GLU A 382 -14.08 -2.05 5.51
C GLU A 382 -14.22 -0.52 5.55
N ILE A 383 -15.06 0.04 4.67
CA ILE A 383 -15.38 1.48 4.65
C ILE A 383 -16.07 1.88 5.97
N ALA A 384 -17.02 1.07 6.45
CA ALA A 384 -17.73 1.32 7.70
C ALA A 384 -16.78 1.37 8.90
N GLU A 385 -15.79 0.48 8.95
CA GLU A 385 -14.78 0.43 10.00
C GLU A 385 -13.87 1.65 9.93
N GLU A 386 -13.25 1.93 8.78
CA GLU A 386 -12.35 3.08 8.60
C GLU A 386 -13.00 4.43 8.94
N THR A 387 -14.30 4.56 8.68
CA THR A 387 -15.07 5.79 8.91
C THR A 387 -15.76 5.85 10.26
N GLY A 388 -15.71 4.76 11.05
CA GLY A 388 -16.40 4.62 12.33
C GLY A 388 -17.91 4.40 12.23
N LEU A 389 -18.48 4.36 11.01
CA LEU A 389 -19.91 4.05 10.78
C LEU A 389 -20.29 2.64 11.22
N ILE A 390 -19.32 1.74 11.37
CA ILE A 390 -19.56 0.37 11.85
C ILE A 390 -20.24 0.34 13.23
N VAL A 391 -20.05 1.37 14.06
CA VAL A 391 -20.67 1.45 15.39
C VAL A 391 -22.19 1.66 15.29
N SER A 392 -22.64 2.60 14.45
CA SER A 392 -24.08 2.86 14.26
C SER A 392 -24.75 1.72 13.50
N ILE A 393 -24.08 1.17 12.48
CA ILE A 393 -24.56 0.02 11.72
C ILE A 393 -24.69 -1.20 12.64
N GLY A 394 -23.68 -1.49 13.46
CA GLY A 394 -23.70 -2.63 14.37
C GLY A 394 -24.81 -2.55 15.42
N LYS A 395 -25.07 -1.35 15.95
CA LYS A 395 -26.23 -1.10 16.82
C LYS A 395 -27.55 -1.43 16.11
N TRP A 396 -27.70 -0.99 14.86
CA TRP A 396 -28.89 -1.31 14.06
C TRP A 396 -29.02 -2.82 13.81
N VAL A 397 -27.92 -3.51 13.47
CA VAL A 397 -27.91 -4.98 13.27
C VAL A 397 -28.37 -5.70 14.52
N LEU A 398 -27.82 -5.37 15.69
CA LEU A 398 -28.22 -5.97 16.96
C LEU A 398 -29.71 -5.75 17.27
N GLN A 399 -30.22 -4.54 17.06
CA GLN A 399 -31.63 -4.23 17.24
C GLN A 399 -32.54 -5.05 16.33
N GLN A 400 -32.21 -5.13 15.03
CA GLN A 400 -33.02 -5.90 14.08
C GLN A 400 -32.94 -7.40 14.34
N ALA A 401 -31.77 -7.94 14.68
CA ALA A 401 -31.59 -9.36 14.99
C ALA A 401 -32.41 -9.76 16.23
N CYS A 402 -32.34 -8.99 17.32
CA CYS A 402 -33.13 -9.27 18.52
C CYS A 402 -34.63 -9.12 18.27
N LYS A 403 -35.05 -8.09 17.51
CA LYS A 403 -36.44 -7.91 17.12
C LYS A 403 -36.96 -9.06 16.27
N GLN A 404 -36.18 -9.51 15.29
CA GLN A 404 -36.57 -10.61 14.40
C GLN A 404 -36.72 -11.93 15.17
N GLN A 405 -35.83 -12.20 16.13
CA GLN A 405 -35.97 -13.38 16.99
C GLN A 405 -37.31 -13.39 17.73
N MET A 406 -37.77 -12.23 18.22
CA MET A 406 -39.06 -12.11 18.91
C MET A 406 -40.24 -12.29 17.95
N ILE A 407 -40.15 -11.77 16.73
CA ILE A 407 -41.17 -12.00 15.68
C ILE A 407 -41.30 -13.50 15.38
N TRP A 408 -40.18 -14.21 15.27
CA TRP A 408 -40.19 -15.66 15.05
C TRP A 408 -40.79 -16.44 16.23
N LEU A 409 -40.54 -16.01 17.47
CA LEU A 409 -41.17 -16.62 18.65
C LEU A 409 -42.68 -16.41 18.67
N GLU A 410 -43.15 -15.21 18.34
CA GLU A 410 -44.58 -14.90 18.21
C GLU A 410 -45.24 -15.68 17.07
N SER A 411 -44.50 -15.98 16.00
CA SER A 411 -44.99 -16.78 14.87
C SER A 411 -44.98 -18.29 15.11
N GLY A 412 -44.58 -18.71 16.32
CA GLY A 412 -44.64 -20.10 16.79
C GLY A 412 -43.38 -20.93 16.53
N LEU A 413 -42.26 -20.30 16.14
CA LEU A 413 -40.97 -21.00 16.02
C LEU A 413 -40.36 -21.26 17.40
N GLU A 414 -39.57 -22.32 17.49
CA GLU A 414 -38.77 -22.59 18.70
C GLU A 414 -37.67 -21.52 18.87
N PRO A 415 -37.30 -21.17 20.11
CA PRO A 415 -36.21 -20.26 20.36
C PRO A 415 -34.87 -20.85 19.88
N MET A 416 -34.11 -20.06 19.14
CA MET A 416 -32.81 -20.43 18.57
C MET A 416 -31.74 -19.42 19.02
N SER A 417 -30.47 -19.81 18.95
CA SER A 417 -29.35 -18.85 19.06
C SER A 417 -29.43 -17.85 17.89
N MET A 418 -29.21 -16.57 18.15
CA MET A 418 -29.06 -15.53 17.15
C MET A 418 -27.64 -15.00 17.27
N SER A 419 -26.79 -15.39 16.33
CA SER A 419 -25.41 -14.90 16.25
C SER A 419 -25.34 -13.56 15.53
N VAL A 420 -24.56 -12.63 16.07
CA VAL A 420 -24.28 -11.32 15.47
C VAL A 420 -22.78 -11.05 15.54
N ASN A 421 -22.20 -10.72 14.39
CA ASN A 421 -20.80 -10.32 14.26
C ASN A 421 -20.51 -8.95 14.87
N ILE A 422 -19.48 -8.87 15.71
CA ILE A 422 -19.08 -7.65 16.40
C ILE A 422 -17.66 -7.25 15.99
N SER A 423 -17.54 -6.10 15.33
CA SER A 423 -16.23 -5.50 15.00
C SER A 423 -15.47 -5.09 16.26
N ALA A 424 -14.14 -5.06 16.20
CA ALA A 424 -13.31 -4.57 17.29
C ALA A 424 -13.66 -3.13 17.70
N MET A 425 -13.96 -2.24 16.75
CA MET A 425 -14.31 -0.85 17.04
C MET A 425 -15.58 -0.71 17.89
N GLN A 426 -16.58 -1.57 17.67
CA GLN A 426 -17.79 -1.65 18.50
C GLN A 426 -17.47 -2.13 19.91
N PHE A 427 -16.70 -3.22 20.01
CA PHE A 427 -16.36 -3.83 21.30
C PHE A 427 -15.59 -2.88 22.23
N TYR A 428 -14.72 -2.03 21.66
CA TYR A 428 -13.96 -1.05 22.41
C TYR A 428 -14.74 0.24 22.76
N GLN A 429 -16.00 0.38 22.33
CA GLN A 429 -16.82 1.51 22.78
C GLN A 429 -17.11 1.42 24.28
N THR A 430 -17.02 2.55 24.97
CA THR A 430 -17.21 2.61 26.42
C THR A 430 -18.63 2.28 26.87
N ASP A 431 -19.61 2.51 26.00
CA ASP A 431 -21.04 2.27 26.24
C ASP A 431 -21.53 0.92 25.68
N PHE A 432 -20.65 0.09 25.09
CA PHE A 432 -21.05 -1.16 24.41
C PHE A 432 -21.92 -2.07 25.28
N ILE A 433 -21.53 -2.28 26.54
CA ILE A 433 -22.29 -3.10 27.50
C ILE A 433 -23.68 -2.54 27.77
N GLU A 434 -23.79 -1.21 27.88
CA GLU A 434 -25.06 -0.53 28.11
C GLU A 434 -25.97 -0.64 26.88
N VAL A 435 -25.40 -0.50 25.68
CA VAL A 435 -26.10 -0.70 24.41
C VAL A 435 -26.71 -2.10 24.32
N ILE A 436 -25.93 -3.15 24.60
CA ILE A 436 -26.43 -4.54 24.58
C ILE A 436 -27.57 -4.72 25.59
N ARG A 437 -27.42 -4.22 26.82
CA ARG A 437 -28.46 -4.30 27.85
C ARG A 437 -29.75 -3.61 27.42
N ASN A 438 -29.65 -2.42 26.84
CA ASN A 438 -30.81 -1.67 26.38
C ASN A 438 -31.52 -2.39 25.24
N ILE A 439 -30.79 -2.91 24.25
CA ILE A 439 -31.37 -3.66 23.12
C ILE A 439 -32.11 -4.92 23.61
N LEU A 440 -31.52 -5.69 24.53
CA LEU A 440 -32.16 -6.87 25.10
C LEU A 440 -33.43 -6.50 25.90
N ASN A 441 -33.39 -5.42 26.68
CA ASN A 441 -34.55 -4.93 27.42
C ASN A 441 -35.66 -4.43 26.50
N GLU A 442 -35.32 -3.68 25.44
CA GLU A 442 -36.28 -3.12 24.48
C GLU A 442 -36.94 -4.20 23.62
N SER A 443 -36.17 -5.20 23.20
CA SER A 443 -36.69 -6.32 22.41
C SER A 443 -37.45 -7.34 23.26
N GLY A 444 -37.10 -7.50 24.53
CA GLY A 444 -37.61 -8.57 25.39
C GLY A 444 -36.96 -9.94 25.12
N MET A 445 -35.92 -9.98 24.29
CA MET A 445 -35.18 -11.20 24.00
C MET A 445 -34.39 -11.66 25.23
N GLN A 446 -34.50 -12.95 25.58
CA GLN A 446 -33.68 -13.49 26.68
C GLN A 446 -32.20 -13.50 26.28
N PRO A 447 -31.28 -13.01 27.13
CA PRO A 447 -29.86 -12.88 26.80
C PRO A 447 -29.21 -14.16 26.27
N LYS A 448 -29.59 -15.32 26.81
CA LYS A 448 -29.04 -16.64 26.43
C LYS A 448 -29.24 -17.05 24.97
N TYR A 449 -30.14 -16.35 24.26
CA TYR A 449 -30.38 -16.58 22.83
C TYR A 449 -29.57 -15.64 21.95
N LEU A 450 -28.91 -14.61 22.50
CA LEU A 450 -28.03 -13.73 21.74
C LEU A 450 -26.61 -14.27 21.86
N GLU A 451 -25.97 -14.46 20.71
CA GLU A 451 -24.58 -14.89 20.61
C GLU A 451 -23.79 -13.79 19.90
N LEU A 452 -22.70 -13.33 20.53
CA LEU A 452 -21.84 -12.30 19.95
C LEU A 452 -20.58 -12.97 19.40
N GLU A 453 -20.39 -12.83 18.09
CA GLU A 453 -19.24 -13.37 17.35
C GLU A 453 -18.11 -12.34 17.32
N LEU A 454 -16.95 -12.74 17.83
CA LEU A 454 -15.77 -11.90 17.99
C LEU A 454 -14.61 -12.50 17.20
N THR A 455 -13.92 -11.68 16.42
CA THR A 455 -12.74 -12.15 15.70
C THR A 455 -11.55 -12.35 16.64
N GLU A 456 -10.66 -13.26 16.27
CA GLU A 456 -9.47 -13.60 17.05
C GLU A 456 -8.52 -12.40 17.30
N SER A 457 -8.44 -11.48 16.32
CA SER A 457 -7.56 -10.29 16.39
C SER A 457 -7.93 -9.33 17.52
N LEU A 458 -9.19 -9.36 17.99
CA LEU A 458 -9.68 -8.55 19.09
C LEU A 458 -8.88 -8.78 20.39
N PHE A 459 -8.37 -9.99 20.59
CA PHE A 459 -7.73 -10.41 21.83
C PHE A 459 -6.24 -10.04 21.96
N MET A 460 -5.64 -9.42 20.94
CA MET A 460 -4.18 -9.21 20.89
C MET A 460 -3.66 -7.94 21.60
N HIS A 461 -4.48 -6.89 21.71
CA HIS A 461 -3.95 -5.55 22.05
C HIS A 461 -4.16 -5.12 23.52
N ASN A 462 -5.08 -5.71 24.28
CA ASN A 462 -5.29 -5.37 25.71
C ASN A 462 -6.12 -6.44 26.48
N VAL A 463 -5.48 -7.54 26.87
CA VAL A 463 -6.14 -8.73 27.43
C VAL A 463 -6.97 -8.42 28.69
N ASP A 464 -6.47 -7.61 29.63
CA ASP A 464 -7.17 -7.36 30.90
C ASP A 464 -8.40 -6.46 30.71
N SER A 465 -8.36 -5.51 29.77
CA SER A 465 -9.53 -4.70 29.41
C SER A 465 -10.59 -5.55 28.71
N VAL A 466 -10.17 -6.36 27.74
CA VAL A 466 -11.05 -7.26 27.00
C VAL A 466 -11.72 -8.26 27.95
N LEU A 467 -10.97 -8.86 28.87
CA LEU A 467 -11.50 -9.81 29.84
C LEU A 467 -12.59 -9.19 30.72
N LYS A 468 -12.47 -7.92 31.13
CA LYS A 468 -13.52 -7.22 31.90
C LYS A 468 -14.81 -7.07 31.09
N THR A 469 -14.69 -6.67 29.82
CA THR A 469 -15.85 -6.53 28.92
C THR A 469 -16.51 -7.89 28.68
N LEU A 470 -15.73 -8.94 28.40
CA LEU A 470 -16.26 -10.30 28.20
C LEU A 470 -16.97 -10.82 29.44
N ASN A 471 -16.40 -10.65 30.64
CA ASN A 471 -17.08 -11.05 31.88
C ASN A 471 -18.39 -10.27 32.07
N SER A 472 -18.41 -8.98 31.75
CA SER A 472 -19.63 -8.16 31.85
C SER A 472 -20.72 -8.63 30.87
N LEU A 473 -20.34 -9.07 29.66
CA LEU A 473 -21.27 -9.67 28.69
C LEU A 473 -21.77 -11.03 29.18
N HIS A 474 -20.86 -11.88 29.67
CA HIS A 474 -21.21 -13.17 30.24
C HIS A 474 -22.17 -13.03 31.45
N ASP A 475 -21.97 -12.03 32.30
CA ASP A 475 -22.85 -11.70 33.43
C ASP A 475 -24.24 -11.22 32.98
N ILE A 476 -24.36 -10.59 31.81
CA ILE A 476 -25.66 -10.30 31.17
C ILE A 476 -26.36 -11.61 30.74
N GLY A 477 -25.58 -12.66 30.46
CA GLY A 477 -26.05 -13.97 30.05
C GLY A 477 -26.10 -14.14 28.53
N VAL A 478 -25.43 -13.29 27.75
CA VAL A 478 -25.24 -13.51 26.32
C VAL A 478 -24.16 -14.57 26.10
N LYS A 479 -24.27 -15.30 24.99
CA LYS A 479 -23.22 -16.23 24.56
C LYS A 479 -22.12 -15.48 23.82
N LEU A 480 -20.91 -15.99 23.94
CA LEU A 480 -19.72 -15.43 23.29
C LEU A 480 -19.06 -16.51 22.45
N SER A 481 -18.73 -16.18 21.21
CA SER A 481 -18.03 -17.08 20.31
C SER A 481 -16.85 -16.40 19.64
N ILE A 482 -15.83 -17.19 19.33
CA ILE A 482 -14.68 -16.72 18.55
C ILE A 482 -14.86 -17.19 17.11
N ASP A 483 -14.89 -16.21 16.22
CA ASP A 483 -15.00 -16.36 14.78
C ASP A 483 -13.62 -16.48 14.12
N ASP A 484 -13.58 -17.09 12.93
CA ASP A 484 -12.36 -17.32 12.14
C ASP A 484 -11.21 -18.03 12.89
N PHE A 485 -11.51 -18.90 13.86
CA PHE A 485 -10.51 -19.43 14.78
C PHE A 485 -9.45 -20.29 14.06
N GLY A 486 -8.18 -19.98 14.31
CA GLY A 486 -7.02 -20.70 13.75
C GLY A 486 -6.38 -20.02 12.54
N THR A 487 -6.98 -18.93 12.04
CA THR A 487 -6.37 -18.08 11.00
C THR A 487 -5.40 -17.03 11.58
N GLY A 488 -5.44 -16.81 12.90
CA GLY A 488 -4.59 -15.86 13.64
C GLY A 488 -3.68 -16.52 14.70
N TYR A 489 -3.02 -15.68 15.52
CA TYR A 489 -2.17 -16.11 16.63
C TYR A 489 -2.94 -16.21 17.96
N SER A 490 -3.52 -17.37 18.24
CA SER A 490 -4.21 -17.60 19.52
C SER A 490 -3.22 -17.93 20.60
N ASN A 491 -3.07 -17.02 21.57
CA ASN A 491 -2.39 -17.38 22.81
C ASN A 491 -3.34 -18.23 23.67
N LEU A 492 -3.18 -19.56 23.59
CA LEU A 492 -3.94 -20.56 24.36
C LEU A 492 -4.03 -20.25 25.86
N SER A 493 -3.05 -19.55 26.42
CA SER A 493 -3.06 -19.17 27.84
C SER A 493 -4.18 -18.16 28.18
N TYR A 494 -4.58 -17.32 27.22
CA TYR A 494 -5.67 -16.35 27.38
C TYR A 494 -7.03 -16.96 27.07
N LEU A 495 -7.11 -17.84 26.07
CA LEU A 495 -8.36 -18.54 25.74
C LEU A 495 -8.94 -19.24 26.98
N ARG A 496 -8.08 -19.83 27.82
CA ARG A 496 -8.49 -20.47 29.09
C ARG A 496 -9.14 -19.53 30.10
N ARG A 497 -8.87 -18.23 30.02
CA ARG A 497 -9.40 -17.21 30.93
C ARG A 497 -10.68 -16.58 30.41
N PHE A 498 -10.95 -16.66 29.11
CA PHE A 498 -12.08 -15.98 28.50
C PHE A 498 -13.38 -16.77 28.70
N PRO A 499 -14.50 -16.11 29.07
CA PRO A 499 -15.80 -16.75 29.23
C PRO A 499 -16.46 -16.98 27.86
N ILE A 500 -15.82 -17.78 27.01
CA ILE A 500 -16.31 -18.12 25.66
C ILE A 500 -17.15 -19.40 25.74
N ASP A 501 -18.15 -19.51 24.87
CA ASP A 501 -19.04 -20.66 24.78
C ASP A 501 -18.76 -21.52 23.53
N ARG A 502 -18.29 -20.89 22.43
CA ARG A 502 -18.11 -21.57 21.15
C ARG A 502 -16.87 -21.09 20.37
N LEU A 503 -16.25 -22.02 19.65
CA LEU A 503 -15.25 -21.75 18.62
C LEU A 503 -15.86 -22.05 17.24
N LYS A 504 -15.70 -21.12 16.30
CA LYS A 504 -16.08 -21.32 14.91
C LYS A 504 -14.81 -21.56 14.08
N VAL A 505 -14.77 -22.69 13.39
CA VAL A 505 -13.66 -23.11 12.52
C VAL A 505 -13.87 -22.47 11.16
N ASP A 506 -12.91 -21.64 10.75
CA ASP A 506 -12.97 -20.93 9.48
C ASP A 506 -13.12 -21.88 8.28
N GLN A 507 -13.86 -21.41 7.28
CA GLN A 507 -14.11 -22.15 6.03
C GLN A 507 -12.82 -22.55 5.31
N SER A 508 -11.70 -21.85 5.48
CA SER A 508 -10.43 -22.21 4.81
C SER A 508 -9.88 -23.57 5.27
N PHE A 509 -10.20 -24.00 6.49
CA PHE A 509 -9.85 -25.33 7.01
C PHE A 509 -10.92 -26.39 6.71
N ILE A 510 -12.14 -25.98 6.38
CA ILE A 510 -13.24 -26.89 6.04
C ILE A 510 -13.27 -27.22 4.56
N ARG A 511 -12.94 -26.26 3.70
CA ARG A 511 -12.94 -26.45 2.24
C ARG A 511 -11.97 -27.54 1.81
N ASN A 512 -12.48 -28.51 1.03
CA ASN A 512 -11.73 -29.67 0.54
C ASN A 512 -11.00 -30.47 1.66
N ILE A 513 -11.48 -30.43 2.90
CA ILE A 513 -10.86 -31.09 4.07
C ILE A 513 -10.63 -32.60 3.85
N GLU A 514 -11.44 -33.25 3.01
CA GLU A 514 -11.32 -34.67 2.67
C GLU A 514 -10.06 -34.99 1.83
N ASN A 515 -9.54 -34.01 1.11
CA ASN A 515 -8.37 -34.16 0.24
C ASN A 515 -7.11 -33.47 0.80
N GLU A 516 -7.23 -32.69 1.88
CA GLU A 516 -6.14 -31.94 2.50
C GLU A 516 -5.89 -32.43 3.94
N PRO A 517 -4.96 -33.39 4.14
CA PRO A 517 -4.69 -33.97 5.46
C PRO A 517 -4.32 -32.95 6.54
N VAL A 518 -3.65 -31.86 6.14
CA VAL A 518 -3.27 -30.78 7.07
C VAL A 518 -4.50 -30.07 7.62
N ASN A 519 -5.49 -29.77 6.76
CA ASN A 519 -6.74 -29.16 7.18
C ASN A 519 -7.49 -30.07 8.16
N ALA A 520 -7.59 -31.37 7.86
CA ALA A 520 -8.22 -32.34 8.75
C ALA A 520 -7.57 -32.37 10.15
N GLU A 521 -6.23 -32.34 10.22
CA GLU A 521 -5.52 -32.33 11.50
C GLU A 521 -5.68 -31.01 12.26
N ILE A 522 -5.75 -29.86 11.57
CA ILE A 522 -6.05 -28.57 12.21
C ILE A 522 -7.46 -28.59 12.83
N VAL A 523 -8.47 -29.02 12.07
CA VAL A 523 -9.85 -29.12 12.57
C VAL A 523 -9.95 -30.09 13.75
N ARG A 524 -9.24 -31.22 13.68
CA ARG A 524 -9.14 -32.18 14.78
C ARG A 524 -8.51 -31.56 16.03
N ALA A 525 -7.44 -30.79 15.87
CA ALA A 525 -6.76 -30.10 16.96
C ALA A 525 -7.65 -29.03 17.60
N ILE A 526 -8.33 -28.20 16.81
CA ILE A 526 -9.29 -27.19 17.29
C ILE A 526 -10.45 -27.86 18.02
N SER A 527 -10.99 -28.95 17.47
CA SER A 527 -12.08 -29.70 18.09
C SER A 527 -11.66 -30.33 19.43
N ALA A 528 -10.46 -30.88 19.51
CA ALA A 528 -9.89 -31.42 20.74
C ALA A 528 -9.69 -30.31 21.79
N LEU A 529 -9.21 -29.14 21.37
CA LEU A 529 -9.05 -27.97 22.22
C LEU A 529 -10.41 -27.52 22.77
N GLY A 530 -11.41 -27.31 21.91
CA GLY A 530 -12.76 -26.92 22.31
C GLY A 530 -13.33 -27.91 23.34
N LYS A 531 -13.23 -29.21 23.07
CA LYS A 531 -13.65 -30.26 24.01
C LYS A 531 -12.93 -30.18 25.35
N SER A 532 -11.60 -29.95 25.36
CA SER A 532 -10.82 -29.85 26.60
C SER A 532 -11.22 -28.65 27.47
N MET A 533 -11.78 -27.62 26.83
CA MET A 533 -12.22 -26.37 27.45
C MET A 533 -13.73 -26.30 27.66
N SER A 534 -14.46 -27.38 27.35
CA SER A 534 -15.93 -27.43 27.38
C SER A 534 -16.61 -26.40 26.47
N LEU A 535 -15.96 -26.05 25.35
CA LEU A 535 -16.49 -25.17 24.32
C LEU A 535 -17.18 -25.99 23.23
N ASP A 536 -18.27 -25.45 22.69
CA ASP A 536 -18.89 -25.95 21.47
C ASP A 536 -18.00 -25.61 20.25
N VAL A 537 -17.98 -26.47 19.24
CA VAL A 537 -17.19 -26.25 18.01
C VAL A 537 -18.11 -26.33 16.79
N LEU A 538 -18.08 -25.28 15.99
CA LEU A 538 -18.89 -25.11 14.78
C LEU A 538 -17.97 -25.06 13.55
N ALA A 539 -18.30 -25.83 12.51
CA ALA A 539 -17.63 -25.76 11.21
C ALA A 539 -18.38 -24.83 10.26
N GLU A 540 -17.67 -23.87 9.68
CA GLU A 540 -18.24 -22.93 8.71
C GLU A 540 -17.96 -23.30 7.27
N GLY A 541 -18.76 -22.73 6.36
CA GLY A 541 -18.53 -22.88 4.92
C GLY A 541 -18.65 -24.31 4.41
N VAL A 542 -19.46 -25.16 5.06
CA VAL A 542 -19.72 -26.52 4.58
C VAL A 542 -20.56 -26.47 3.31
N GLU A 543 -19.99 -26.88 2.18
CA GLU A 543 -20.64 -26.83 0.87
C GLU A 543 -20.97 -28.23 0.32
N THR A 544 -20.20 -29.25 0.71
CA THR A 544 -20.38 -30.64 0.23
C THR A 544 -20.68 -31.64 1.34
N GLU A 545 -21.23 -32.81 0.96
CA GLU A 545 -21.46 -33.93 1.88
C GLU A 545 -20.14 -34.50 2.44
N ALA A 546 -19.07 -34.46 1.64
CA ALA A 546 -17.76 -34.94 2.03
C ALA A 546 -17.16 -34.05 3.13
N GLU A 547 -17.20 -32.73 2.94
CA GLU A 547 -16.76 -31.75 3.94
C GLU A 547 -17.57 -31.88 5.24
N MET A 548 -18.89 -32.06 5.12
CA MET A 548 -19.76 -32.26 6.28
C MET A 548 -19.37 -33.52 7.07
N THR A 549 -19.13 -34.62 6.38
CA THR A 549 -18.74 -35.90 7.00
C THR A 549 -17.39 -35.77 7.69
N ALA A 550 -16.41 -35.20 7.00
CA ALA A 550 -15.07 -34.98 7.52
C ALA A 550 -15.06 -34.02 8.72
N ALA A 551 -15.81 -32.91 8.69
CA ALA A 551 -15.90 -31.98 9.81
C ALA A 551 -16.45 -32.67 11.07
N ASN A 552 -17.47 -33.51 10.93
CA ASN A 552 -18.02 -34.29 12.04
C ASN A 552 -17.05 -35.37 12.54
N GLU A 553 -16.39 -36.12 11.65
CA GLU A 553 -15.36 -37.11 12.03
C GLU A 553 -14.18 -36.48 12.78
N ASN A 554 -13.89 -35.22 12.50
CA ASN A 554 -12.85 -34.45 13.20
C ASN A 554 -13.34 -33.75 14.47
N GLY A 555 -14.63 -33.87 14.83
CA GLY A 555 -15.16 -33.50 16.14
C GLY A 555 -16.01 -32.23 16.18
N CYS A 556 -16.34 -31.62 15.04
CA CYS A 556 -17.26 -30.49 14.98
C CYS A 556 -18.70 -30.93 15.33
N LYS A 557 -19.31 -30.25 16.30
CA LYS A 557 -20.67 -30.56 16.78
C LYS A 557 -21.74 -29.83 15.98
N PHE A 558 -21.42 -28.60 15.57
CA PHE A 558 -22.30 -27.74 14.79
C PHE A 558 -21.71 -27.49 13.42
N ILE A 559 -22.58 -27.22 12.46
CA ILE A 559 -22.22 -26.99 11.07
C ILE A 559 -23.05 -25.84 10.51
N GLN A 560 -22.43 -25.06 9.63
CA GLN A 560 -23.05 -23.98 8.89
C GLN A 560 -22.44 -23.95 7.48
N GLY A 561 -23.28 -23.72 6.47
CA GLY A 561 -22.79 -23.58 5.10
C GLY A 561 -23.86 -23.74 4.03
N TYR A 562 -23.45 -23.51 2.77
CA TYR A 562 -24.36 -23.50 1.62
C TYR A 562 -24.93 -24.86 1.26
N ARG A 563 -24.36 -25.95 1.79
CA ARG A 563 -24.93 -27.30 1.67
C ARG A 563 -26.37 -27.37 2.18
N PHE A 564 -26.70 -26.57 3.20
CA PHE A 564 -28.00 -26.57 3.86
C PHE A 564 -28.86 -25.40 3.39
N SER A 565 -28.31 -24.20 3.52
CA SER A 565 -28.96 -22.98 3.06
C SER A 565 -27.92 -21.90 2.84
N LYS A 566 -28.14 -21.11 1.79
CA LYS A 566 -27.55 -19.79 1.71
C LYS A 566 -28.20 -18.89 2.78
N PRO A 567 -27.61 -17.74 3.12
CA PRO A 567 -28.29 -16.73 3.90
C PRO A 567 -29.61 -16.35 3.21
N LEU A 568 -30.71 -16.34 3.96
CA LEU A 568 -32.06 -16.06 3.44
C LEU A 568 -32.68 -14.84 4.13
N PRO A 569 -33.58 -14.10 3.46
CA PRO A 569 -34.48 -13.16 4.14
C PRO A 569 -35.29 -13.82 5.26
N ALA A 570 -35.81 -13.01 6.20
CA ALA A 570 -36.45 -13.51 7.41
C ALA A 570 -37.70 -14.39 7.15
N ASP A 571 -38.51 -13.99 6.17
CA ASP A 571 -39.74 -14.66 5.75
C ASP A 571 -39.45 -15.96 4.99
N GLU A 572 -38.43 -15.95 4.12
CA GLU A 572 -37.95 -17.15 3.44
C GLU A 572 -37.38 -18.18 4.43
N LEU A 573 -36.59 -17.74 5.42
CA LEU A 573 -36.08 -18.63 6.45
C LEU A 573 -37.21 -19.20 7.32
N GLU A 574 -38.18 -18.38 7.70
CA GLU A 574 -39.35 -18.86 8.46
C GLU A 574 -40.14 -19.92 7.68
N ALA A 575 -40.37 -19.70 6.38
CA ALA A 575 -41.01 -20.68 5.51
C ALA A 575 -40.17 -21.96 5.39
N TRP A 576 -38.85 -21.83 5.27
CA TRP A 576 -37.91 -22.96 5.21
C TRP A 576 -37.93 -23.79 6.51
N LEU A 577 -38.01 -23.14 7.68
CA LEU A 577 -38.10 -23.79 8.99
C LEU A 577 -39.45 -24.49 9.22
N LYS A 578 -40.56 -23.90 8.74
CA LYS A 578 -41.92 -24.46 8.86
C LYS A 578 -42.20 -25.56 7.85
N GLY A 579 -41.54 -25.55 6.69
CA GLY A 579 -41.62 -26.62 5.72
C GLY A 579 -40.99 -27.91 6.26
N ASN A 580 -41.55 -29.08 5.93
CA ASN A 580 -40.99 -30.41 6.25
C ASN A 580 -39.60 -30.71 5.63
N ASN A 581 -38.88 -29.69 5.17
CA ASN A 581 -37.51 -29.77 4.62
C ASN A 581 -36.45 -30.11 5.67
N GLN A 582 -36.78 -30.09 6.97
CA GLN A 582 -35.93 -30.72 8.00
C GLN A 582 -35.69 -32.23 7.73
N THR A 583 -36.55 -32.87 6.93
CA THR A 583 -36.45 -34.30 6.56
C THR A 583 -35.63 -34.55 5.29
N LEU A 584 -35.26 -33.50 4.53
CA LEU A 584 -34.46 -33.59 3.28
C LEU A 584 -32.97 -33.30 3.51
N LEU A 585 -32.57 -33.07 4.76
CA LEU A 585 -31.20 -32.82 5.21
C LEU A 585 -30.48 -34.12 5.54
#